data_AF-A0A381T970-F1
#
_entry.id   AF-A0A381T970-F1
#
_cell.length_a   1.000
_cell.length_b   1.000
_cell.length_c   1.000
_cell.angle_alpha   90.00
_cell.angle_beta   90.00
_cell.angle_gamma   90.00
#
_symmetry.space_group_name_H-M   'P 1'
#
loop_
_entity.id
_entity.type
_entity.pdbx_description
1 polymer ?
#
loop_
_entity_poly.entity_id
_entity_poly.type
_entity_poly.pdbx_seq_one_letter_code
_entity_poly.pdbx_strand_id
1 'polypeptide(L)' 'MEIDIPTSRYDEIEQLIGSDASPVGIDAKKTHILILHKLIEIERRLARIESKGTR' A
#
# COMPACT_ATOMS: atom_id res chain seq x y z
N MET A 1 -7.55 -12.91 -7.76
CA MET A 1 -7.44 -11.47 -8.02
C MET A 1 -6.24 -11.31 -8.92
N GLU A 2 -6.45 -10.93 -10.17
CA GLU A 2 -5.36 -10.62 -11.08
C GLU A 2 -4.92 -9.18 -10.77
N ILE A 3 -3.69 -9.03 -10.31
CA ILE A 3 -3.11 -7.75 -9.91
C ILE A 3 -2.30 -7.27 -11.11
N ASP A 4 -2.85 -6.32 -11.86
CA ASP A 4 -2.17 -5.70 -13.01
C ASP A 4 -1.18 -4.63 -12.52
N ILE A 5 -0.03 -5.07 -12.02
CA ILE A 5 1.08 -4.21 -11.60
C ILE A 5 2.24 -4.43 -12.57
N PRO A 6 2.82 -3.37 -13.16
CA PRO A 6 4.03 -3.47 -13.97
C PRO A 6 5.17 -4.15 -13.21
N THR A 7 5.87 -5.09 -13.85
CA THR A 7 6.93 -5.91 -13.22
C THR A 7 7.98 -5.08 -12.48
N SER A 8 8.42 -3.94 -13.04
CA SER A 8 9.38 -3.05 -12.38
C SER A 8 8.88 -2.48 -11.05
N ARG A 9 7.57 -2.22 -10.93
CA ARG A 9 6.95 -1.76 -9.68
C ARG A 9 6.73 -2.89 -8.71
N TYR A 10 6.42 -4.08 -9.20
CA TYR A 10 6.35 -5.28 -8.37
C TYR A 10 7.70 -5.56 -7.70
N ASP A 11 8.78 -5.58 -8.47
CA ASP A 11 10.14 -5.89 -7.99
C ASP A 11 10.65 -4.86 -6.98
N GLU A 12 10.39 -3.56 -7.21
CA GLU A 12 10.72 -2.50 -6.24
C GLU A 12 9.97 -2.69 -4.91
N ILE A 13 8.67 -3.01 -4.98
CA ILE A 13 7.83 -3.24 -3.79
C ILE A 13 8.30 -4.50 -3.05
N GLU A 14 8.61 -5.57 -3.77
CA GLU A 14 9.12 -6.83 -3.21
C GLU A 14 10.45 -6.63 -2.50
N GLN A 15 11.41 -5.88 -3.08
CA GLN A 15 12.70 -5.59 -2.43
C GLN A 15 12.54 -4.76 -1.15
N LEU A 16 11.63 -3.79 -1.14
CA LEU A 16 11.34 -2.97 0.05
C LEU A 16 10.67 -3.79 1.15
N ILE A 17 9.86 -4.77 0.77
CA ILE A 17 9.14 -5.66 1.68
C ILE A 17 10.05 -6.77 2.22
N GLY A 18 10.90 -7.36 1.38
CA GLY A 18 11.77 -8.50 1.71
C GLY A 18 13.07 -8.12 2.41
N SER A 19 13.37 -6.83 2.57
CA SER A 19 14.53 -6.36 3.33
C SER A 19 14.38 -6.71 4.83
N ASP A 20 15.43 -7.25 5.46
CA ASP A 20 15.46 -7.59 6.90
C ASP A 20 15.24 -6.37 7.83
N ALA A 21 15.40 -5.15 7.31
CA ALA A 21 15.07 -3.91 8.02
C ALA A 21 13.57 -3.59 7.99
N SER A 22 12.81 -4.31 7.18
CA SER A 22 11.38 -4.13 7.01
C SER A 22 10.65 -4.98 8.07
N PRO A 23 9.79 -4.39 8.93
CA PRO A 23 8.97 -5.16 9.89
C PRO A 23 8.00 -6.15 9.21
N VAL A 24 8.04 -6.20 7.87
CA VAL A 24 7.20 -6.98 6.98
C VAL A 24 7.59 -8.45 6.91
N GLY A 25 8.88 -8.78 7.06
CA GLY A 25 9.37 -10.16 6.98
C GLY A 25 8.97 -11.06 8.14
N ILE A 26 8.58 -10.49 9.29
CA ILE A 26 8.38 -11.25 10.55
C ILE A 26 6.91 -11.67 10.75
N ASP A 27 5.95 -10.84 10.35
CA ASP A 27 4.52 -11.14 10.43
C ASP A 27 3.79 -10.60 9.20
N ALA A 28 3.67 -11.46 8.19
CA ALA A 28 2.97 -11.15 6.96
C ALA A 28 1.53 -10.68 7.24
N LYS A 29 0.80 -11.31 8.16
CA LYS A 29 -0.61 -10.96 8.44
C LYS A 29 -0.73 -9.55 9.02
N LYS A 30 0.10 -9.20 10.00
CA LYS A 30 0.13 -7.86 10.59
C LYS A 30 0.47 -6.79 9.55
N THR A 31 1.35 -7.13 8.62
CA THR A 31 1.71 -6.21 7.53
C THR A 31 0.58 -5.99 6.55
N HIS A 32 -0.10 -7.05 6.09
CA HIS A 32 -1.26 -6.90 5.22
C HIS A 32 -2.34 -6.03 5.89
N ILE A 33 -2.58 -6.21 7.19
CA ILE A 33 -3.50 -5.35 7.96
C ILE A 33 -3.03 -3.88 7.94
N LEU A 34 -1.74 -3.62 8.17
CA LEU A 34 -1.19 -2.27 8.18
C LEU A 34 -1.27 -1.59 6.80
N ILE A 35 -0.93 -2.33 5.74
CA ILE A 35 -1.02 -1.85 4.35
C ILE A 35 -2.47 -1.51 4.01
N LEU A 36 -3.41 -2.42 4.26
CA LEU A 36 -4.83 -2.19 4.01
C LEU A 36 -5.35 -0.98 4.80
N HIS A 37 -4.98 -0.84 6.06
CA HIS A 37 -5.34 0.32 6.87
C HIS A 37 -4.82 1.63 6.26
N LYS A 38 -3.54 1.67 5.83
CA LYS A 38 -2.94 2.85 5.20
C LYS A 38 -3.59 3.20 3.86
N LEU A 39 -3.92 2.21 3.04
CA LEU A 39 -4.65 2.42 1.80
C LEU A 39 -6.04 3.03 2.07
N ILE A 40 -6.79 2.51 3.05
CA ILE A 40 -8.08 3.08 3.45
C ILE A 40 -7.93 4.53 3.94
N GLU A 41 -6.88 4.85 4.69
CA GLU A 41 -6.60 6.23 5.12
C GLU A 41 -6.31 7.16 3.94
N ILE A 42 -5.56 6.69 2.93
CA ILE A 42 -5.24 7.44 1.71
C ILE A 42 -6.50 7.70 0.90
N GLU A 43 -7.31 6.67 0.63
CA GLU A 43 -8.61 6.80 -0.06
C GLU A 43 -9.52 7.82 0.62
N ARG A 44 -9.63 7.75 1.96
CA ARG A 44 -10.42 8.74 2.73
C ARG A 44 -9.86 10.16 2.61
N ARG A 45 -8.54 10.32 2.52
CA ARG A 45 -7.89 11.63 2.33
C ARG A 45 -8.14 12.16 0.92
N LEU A 46 -8.01 11.31 -0.10
CA LEU A 46 -8.30 11.65 -1.50
C LEU A 46 -9.75 12.07 -1.68
N ALA A 47 -10.71 11.28 -1.19
CA ALA A 47 -12.13 11.63 -1.23
C ALA A 47 -12.44 12.99 -0.58
N ARG A 48 -11.75 13.34 0.53
CA ARG A 48 -11.87 14.65 1.18
C ARG A 48 -11.27 15.81 0.36
N ILE A 49 -10.26 15.55 -0.47
CA ILE A 49 -9.64 16.55 -1.33
C ILE A 49 -10.52 16.74 -2.58
N GLU A 50 -10.94 15.65 -3.20
CA GLU A 50 -11.80 15.66 -4.40
C GLU A 50 -13.16 16.29 -4.13
N SER A 51 -13.78 16.00 -2.98
CA SER A 51 -15.03 16.64 -2.55
C SER A 51 -14.90 18.15 -2.31
N LYS A 52 -13.70 18.66 -2.04
CA LYS A 52 -13.44 20.10 -1.87
C LYS A 52 -13.11 20.80 -3.19
N GLY A 53 -12.67 20.06 -4.20
CA GLY A 53 -12.29 20.57 -5.53
C GLY A 53 -13.45 20.73 -6.51
N THR A 54 -14.70 20.42 -6.13
CA THR A 54 -15.88 20.52 -7.01
C THR A 54 -16.62 21.86 -6.85
N ARG A 55 -15.90 22.98 -6.85
CA ARG A 55 -16.51 24.32 -6.76
C ARG A 55 -15.97 25.28 -7.81
#